data_AF-A0A529NSS6-F1
#
_entry.id   AF-A0A529NSS6-F1
#
_cell.length_a   1.000
_cell.length_b   1.000
_cell.length_c   1.000
_cell.angle_alpha   90.00
_cell.angle_beta   90.00
_cell.angle_gamma   90.00
#
_symmetry.space_group_name_H-M   'P 1'
#
loop_
_entity.id
_entity.type
_entity.pdbx_description
1 polymer ?
#
loop_
_entity_poly.entity_id
_entity_poly.type
_entity_poly.pdbx_seq_one_letter_code
_entity_poly.pdbx_strand_id
1 'polypeptide(L)'
;TYLWGGVALPDGLTYAAYAHRGAYPLIVTALLAAGFVLAALRPGSETSEDPLIRRLVYAWVAQNIMLVISSMLRLDLYIGIYALTYLRIAAFVWMGLVAAGLALIIARIALGKSSEWLLSANLLTLSATLYVCCYVNFAALIANYNVDHSYEMNGPGTSLDLFYTRSLGPAALPALDRFFDHQKKVFLADKRDPADAFTEAR
;
A
#
# COMPACT_ATOMS: atom_id res chain seq x y z
N THR A 1 -1.22 22.18 -5.75
CA THR A 1 -0.90 22.58 -4.36
C THR A 1 -0.96 21.42 -3.40
N TYR A 2 -0.26 20.32 -3.71
CA TYR A 2 -0.09 19.14 -2.86
C TYR A 2 1.20 18.51 -3.41
N LEU A 3 2.37 18.53 -2.81
CA LEU A 3 2.75 18.27 -1.43
C LEU A 3 3.98 19.13 -1.11
N TRP A 4 3.95 19.87 0.00
CA TRP A 4 5.13 20.50 0.65
C TRP A 4 6.04 21.36 -0.23
N GLY A 5 5.64 22.63 -0.41
CA GLY A 5 6.53 23.70 -0.89
C GLY A 5 6.29 24.07 -2.35
N GLY A 6 5.26 24.88 -2.60
CA GLY A 6 5.02 25.51 -3.90
C GLY A 6 6.07 26.55 -4.26
N VAL A 7 7.30 26.12 -4.50
CA VAL A 7 8.37 26.98 -5.03
C VAL A 7 8.64 26.51 -6.44
N ALA A 8 8.22 27.35 -7.39
CA ALA A 8 8.61 27.24 -8.78
C ALA A 8 10.14 27.14 -8.87
N LEU A 9 10.60 26.16 -9.64
CA LEU A 9 12.02 25.93 -9.91
C LEU A 9 12.63 27.24 -10.44
N PRO A 10 13.61 27.87 -9.76
CA PRO A 10 14.31 29.01 -10.31
C PRO A 10 15.08 28.59 -11.57
N ASP A 11 15.02 29.40 -12.62
CA ASP A 11 15.62 29.09 -13.92
C ASP A 11 17.11 28.73 -13.79
N GLY A 12 17.47 27.54 -14.27
CA GLY A 12 18.86 27.08 -14.42
C GLY A 12 19.31 25.93 -13.51
N LEU A 13 18.48 25.43 -12.59
CA LEU A 13 18.83 24.27 -11.74
C LEU A 13 18.26 22.95 -12.28
N THR A 14 19.14 22.06 -12.72
CA THR A 14 18.78 20.69 -13.10
C THR A 14 18.35 19.89 -11.86
N TYR A 15 17.23 19.15 -11.96
CA TYR A 15 16.68 18.29 -10.90
C TYR A 15 17.71 17.35 -10.25
N ALA A 16 18.73 16.92 -11.00
CA ALA A 16 19.82 16.09 -10.52
C ALA A 16 20.69 16.77 -9.43
N ALA A 17 20.91 18.08 -9.54
CA ALA A 17 21.71 18.84 -8.57
C ALA A 17 20.95 19.12 -7.27
N TYR A 18 19.63 19.28 -7.34
CA TYR A 18 18.76 19.47 -6.17
C TYR A 18 18.62 18.18 -5.35
N ALA A 19 18.47 17.03 -6.02
CA ALA A 19 18.44 15.73 -5.36
C ALA A 19 19.76 15.40 -4.63
N HIS A 20 20.90 15.76 -5.21
CA HIS A 20 22.21 15.53 -4.58
C HIS A 20 22.42 16.41 -3.33
N ARG A 21 22.08 17.70 -3.35
CA ARG A 21 22.32 18.57 -2.17
C ARG A 21 21.42 18.28 -0.97
N GLY A 22 20.18 17.82 -1.18
CA GLY A 22 19.27 17.47 -0.09
C GLY A 22 19.55 16.10 0.53
N ALA A 23 20.01 15.13 -0.27
CA ALA A 23 20.20 13.76 0.18
C ALA A 23 21.43 13.56 1.08
N TYR A 24 22.57 14.18 0.78
CA TYR A 24 23.80 13.95 1.56
C TYR A 24 23.70 14.37 3.04
N PRO A 25 23.15 15.55 3.40
CA PRO A 25 23.01 15.91 4.82
C PRO A 25 22.07 14.97 5.58
N LEU A 26 21.00 14.50 4.93
CA LEU A 26 20.06 13.53 5.51
C LEU A 26 20.72 12.15 5.70
N ILE A 27 21.51 11.70 4.73
CA ILE A 27 22.27 10.45 4.85
C ILE A 27 23.31 10.56 5.96
N VAL A 28 24.07 11.66 6.04
CA VAL A 28 25.10 11.87 7.08
C VAL A 28 24.47 11.94 8.46
N THR A 29 23.38 12.67 8.64
CA THR A 29 22.68 12.75 9.94
C THR A 29 22.02 11.43 10.32
N ALA A 30 21.45 10.69 9.36
CA ALA A 30 20.92 9.35 9.60
C ALA A 30 22.02 8.34 9.97
N LEU A 31 23.19 8.41 9.33
CA LEU A 31 24.35 7.57 9.65
C LEU A 31 24.93 7.90 11.03
N LEU A 32 25.00 9.18 11.39
CA LEU A 32 25.42 9.61 12.73
C LEU A 32 24.41 9.16 13.80
N ALA A 33 23.11 9.29 13.53
CA ALA A 33 22.07 8.78 14.42
C ALA A 33 22.13 7.25 14.56
N ALA A 34 22.31 6.52 13.45
CA ALA A 34 22.48 5.07 13.46
C ALA A 34 23.77 4.65 14.20
N GLY A 35 24.87 5.36 13.99
CA GLY A 35 26.13 5.14 14.71
C GLY A 35 26.00 5.39 16.20
N PHE A 36 25.29 6.45 16.61
CA PHE A 36 25.00 6.73 18.02
C PHE A 36 24.11 5.65 18.65
N VAL A 37 23.07 5.21 17.94
CA VAL A 37 22.18 4.13 18.39
C VAL A 37 22.94 2.81 18.51
N LEU A 38 23.80 2.45 17.55
CA LEU A 38 24.61 1.24 17.58
C LEU A 38 25.68 1.28 18.69
N ALA A 39 26.29 2.44 18.93
CA ALA A 39 27.22 2.63 20.04
C ALA A 39 26.51 2.52 21.40
N ALA A 40 25.27 3.02 21.50
CA ALA A 40 24.43 2.93 22.69
C ALA A 40 23.87 1.51 22.93
N LEU A 41 23.65 0.70 21.87
CA LEU A 41 23.14 -0.68 21.94
C LEU A 41 24.24 -1.77 21.96
N ARG A 42 25.49 -1.40 22.25
CA ARG A 42 26.60 -2.37 22.22
C ARG A 42 26.41 -3.46 23.28
N PRO A 43 26.45 -4.77 22.93
CA PRO A 43 26.19 -5.84 23.89
C PRO A 43 27.29 -5.88 24.97
N GLY A 44 26.90 -5.74 26.24
CA GLY A 44 27.81 -5.84 27.40
C GLY A 44 28.17 -4.52 28.08
N SER A 45 27.59 -3.38 27.68
CA SER A 45 27.65 -2.14 28.48
C SER A 45 26.50 -2.07 29.48
N GLU A 46 26.72 -1.48 30.66
CA GLU A 46 25.68 -1.15 31.67
C GLU A 46 24.52 -0.33 31.06
N THR A 47 24.78 0.30 29.92
CA THR A 47 23.86 1.04 29.04
C THR A 47 22.79 0.18 28.36
N SER A 48 22.97 -1.15 28.27
CA SER A 48 21.93 -2.07 27.77
C SER A 48 20.76 -2.25 28.75
N GLU A 49 20.93 -1.85 30.01
CA GLU A 49 19.86 -1.82 31.03
C GLU A 49 19.20 -0.43 31.15
N ASP A 50 19.71 0.59 30.45
CA ASP A 50 19.19 1.96 30.57
C ASP A 50 17.79 2.07 29.94
N PRO A 51 16.74 2.36 30.74
CA PRO A 51 15.38 2.47 30.25
C PRO A 51 15.20 3.57 29.18
N LEU A 52 16.10 4.57 29.11
CA LEU A 52 16.05 5.61 28.07
C LEU A 52 16.31 5.06 26.68
N ILE A 53 17.30 4.19 26.53
CA ILE A 53 17.68 3.63 25.23
C ILE A 53 16.60 2.67 24.73
N ARG A 54 16.06 1.86 25.64
CA ARG A 54 14.93 0.97 25.32
C ARG A 54 13.70 1.76 24.88
N ARG A 55 13.40 2.90 25.55
CA ARG A 55 12.34 3.83 25.12
C ARG A 55 12.62 4.44 23.76
N LEU A 56 13.86 4.85 23.48
CA LEU A 56 14.24 5.42 22.19
C LEU A 56 14.09 4.41 21.04
N VAL A 57 14.52 3.16 21.26
CA VAL A 57 14.31 2.06 20.30
C VAL A 57 12.82 1.82 20.07
N TYR A 58 12.01 1.77 21.13
CA TYR A 58 10.56 1.62 20.96
C TYR A 58 9.93 2.78 20.21
N ALA A 59 10.30 4.03 20.51
CA ALA A 59 9.82 5.20 19.79
C ALA A 59 10.23 5.16 18.31
N TRP A 60 11.47 4.77 18.03
CA TRP A 60 11.99 4.65 16.66
C TRP A 60 11.30 3.54 15.86
N VAL A 61 11.07 2.36 16.45
CA VAL A 61 10.34 1.28 15.77
C VAL A 61 8.87 1.66 15.58
N ALA A 62 8.24 2.29 16.58
CA ALA A 62 6.87 2.78 16.45
C ALA A 62 6.73 3.83 15.33
N GLN A 63 7.70 4.74 15.20
CA GLN A 63 7.76 5.67 14.08
C GLN A 63 7.84 4.96 12.73
N ASN A 64 8.67 3.92 12.60
CA ASN A 64 8.77 3.13 11.37
C ASN A 64 7.44 2.44 11.03
N ILE A 65 6.74 1.89 12.02
CA ILE A 65 5.40 1.32 11.82
C ILE A 65 4.44 2.40 11.30
N MET A 66 4.46 3.60 11.89
CA MET A 66 3.64 4.72 11.39
C MET A 66 3.99 5.13 9.96
N LEU A 67 5.27 5.12 9.57
CA LEU A 67 5.70 5.39 8.20
C LEU A 67 5.20 4.33 7.22
N VAL A 68 5.22 3.07 7.60
CA VAL A 68 4.67 1.97 6.81
C VAL A 68 3.15 2.15 6.64
N ILE A 69 2.42 2.45 7.71
CA ILE A 69 0.97 2.74 7.65
C ILE A 69 0.67 3.94 6.75
N SER A 70 1.45 5.02 6.85
CA SER A 70 1.32 6.19 5.97
C SER A 70 1.53 5.81 4.49
N SER A 71 2.46 4.90 4.22
CA SER A 71 2.75 4.40 2.87
C SER A 71 1.62 3.50 2.35
N MET A 72 1.02 2.68 3.21
CA MET A 72 -0.18 1.89 2.89
C MET A 72 -1.36 2.81 2.53
N LEU A 73 -1.66 3.83 3.35
CA LEU A 73 -2.74 4.78 3.07
C LEU A 73 -2.53 5.51 1.74
N ARG A 74 -1.28 5.89 1.43
CA ARG A 74 -0.94 6.51 0.15
C ARG A 74 -1.19 5.56 -1.02
N LEU A 75 -0.83 4.28 -0.87
CA LEU A 75 -1.08 3.27 -1.89
C LEU A 75 -2.58 3.02 -2.08
N ASP A 76 -3.35 3.02 -0.99
CA ASP A 76 -4.81 2.87 -0.97
C ASP A 76 -5.50 4.02 -1.74
N LEU A 77 -5.16 5.27 -1.42
CA LEU A 77 -5.63 6.44 -2.17
C LEU A 77 -5.24 6.36 -3.66
N TYR A 78 -4.04 5.88 -3.95
CA TYR A 78 -3.56 5.71 -5.33
C TYR A 78 -4.31 4.60 -6.08
N ILE A 79 -4.78 3.56 -5.39
CA ILE A 79 -5.64 2.50 -5.96
C ILE A 79 -7.03 3.05 -6.28
N GLY A 80 -7.59 3.88 -5.41
CA GLY A 80 -8.87 4.54 -5.66
C GLY A 80 -8.89 5.36 -6.96
N ILE A 81 -7.73 5.89 -7.40
CA ILE A 81 -7.62 6.71 -8.61
C ILE A 81 -7.22 5.90 -9.85
N TYR A 82 -6.41 4.84 -9.72
CA TYR A 82 -5.76 4.16 -10.84
C TYR A 82 -6.08 2.66 -10.95
N ALA A 83 -7.13 2.20 -10.26
CA ALA A 83 -7.53 0.80 -10.14
C ALA A 83 -6.51 -0.11 -9.44
N LEU A 84 -6.97 -1.31 -9.05
CA LEU A 84 -6.17 -2.30 -8.33
C LEU A 84 -5.40 -3.19 -9.31
N THR A 85 -4.15 -3.53 -8.95
CA THR A 85 -3.29 -4.43 -9.74
C THR A 85 -2.54 -5.41 -8.83
N TYR A 86 -2.00 -6.48 -9.42
CA TYR A 86 -1.19 -7.48 -8.70
C TYR A 86 -0.02 -6.87 -7.92
N LEU A 87 0.72 -5.93 -8.53
CA LEU A 87 1.89 -5.31 -7.89
C LEU A 87 1.50 -4.53 -6.63
N ARG A 88 0.32 -3.91 -6.62
CA ARG A 88 -0.16 -3.12 -5.47
C ARG A 88 -0.62 -4.02 -4.34
N ILE A 89 -1.29 -5.13 -4.66
CA ILE A 89 -1.61 -6.17 -3.66
C ILE A 89 -0.34 -6.76 -3.07
N ALA A 90 0.62 -7.13 -3.92
CA ALA A 90 1.92 -7.63 -3.46
C ALA A 90 2.63 -6.60 -2.56
N ALA A 91 2.57 -5.31 -2.90
CA ALA A 91 3.10 -4.24 -2.06
C ALA A 91 2.39 -4.14 -0.71
N PHE A 92 1.07 -4.28 -0.63
CA PHE A 92 0.36 -4.32 0.65
C PHE A 92 0.77 -5.51 1.51
N VAL A 93 0.83 -6.71 0.92
CA VAL A 93 1.27 -7.93 1.62
C VAL A 93 2.69 -7.74 2.16
N TRP A 94 3.59 -7.22 1.33
CA TRP A 94 4.97 -6.93 1.73
C TRP A 94 5.05 -5.90 2.85
N MET A 95 4.35 -4.76 2.74
CA MET A 95 4.32 -3.74 3.78
C MET A 95 3.74 -4.30 5.10
N GLY A 96 2.75 -5.19 5.01
CA GLY A 96 2.19 -5.90 6.17
C GLY A 96 3.22 -6.80 6.85
N LEU A 97 4.00 -7.55 6.07
CA LEU A 97 5.11 -8.38 6.58
C LEU A 97 6.18 -7.52 7.27
N VAL A 98 6.54 -6.37 6.68
CA VAL A 98 7.49 -5.43 7.31
C VAL A 98 6.96 -4.90 8.64
N ALA A 99 5.69 -4.47 8.69
CA ALA A 99 5.06 -4.01 9.92
C ALA A 99 5.01 -5.12 10.99
N ALA A 100 4.68 -6.34 10.61
CA ALA A 100 4.70 -7.50 11.51
C ALA A 100 6.11 -7.81 12.03
N GLY A 101 7.12 -7.78 11.16
CA GLY A 101 8.53 -7.96 11.54
C GLY A 101 9.00 -6.91 12.55
N LEU A 102 8.64 -5.64 12.34
CA LEU A 102 8.91 -4.55 13.30
C LEU A 102 8.19 -4.79 14.64
N ALA A 103 6.93 -5.23 14.62
CA ALA A 103 6.19 -5.58 15.83
C ALA A 103 6.82 -6.77 16.58
N LEU A 104 7.32 -7.78 15.85
CA LEU A 104 8.05 -8.91 16.44
C LEU A 104 9.37 -8.48 17.08
N ILE A 105 10.06 -7.47 16.53
CA ILE A 105 11.25 -6.88 17.17
C ILE A 105 10.87 -6.24 18.52
N ILE A 106 9.77 -5.48 18.57
CA ILE A 106 9.25 -4.92 19.83
C ILE A 106 8.92 -6.04 20.81
N ALA A 107 8.21 -7.08 20.36
CA ALA A 107 7.83 -8.23 21.18
C ALA A 107 9.05 -8.98 21.72
N ARG A 108 10.10 -9.17 20.91
CA ARG A 108 11.36 -9.78 21.35
C ARG A 108 11.98 -8.98 22.49
N ILE A 109 12.09 -7.66 22.35
CA ILE A 109 12.69 -6.77 23.36
C ILE A 109 11.79 -6.68 24.61
N ALA A 110 10.46 -6.79 24.44
CA ALA A 110 9.50 -6.79 25.55
C ALA A 110 9.57 -8.08 26.37
N LEU A 111 9.69 -9.23 25.70
CA LEU A 111 9.64 -10.57 26.28
C LEU A 111 11.03 -11.17 26.58
N GLY A 112 12.12 -10.42 26.34
CA GLY A 112 13.49 -10.87 26.57
C GLY A 112 13.90 -12.11 25.75
N LYS A 113 13.33 -12.29 24.55
CA LYS A 113 13.54 -13.50 23.73
C LYS A 113 14.85 -13.47 22.94
N SER A 114 15.38 -14.65 22.62
CA SER A 114 16.61 -14.81 21.83
C SER A 114 16.43 -14.34 20.37
N SER A 115 17.55 -14.11 19.68
CA SER A 115 17.52 -13.77 18.25
C SER A 115 17.01 -14.93 17.37
N GLU A 116 17.23 -16.18 17.80
CA GLU A 116 16.70 -17.37 17.12
C GLU A 116 15.18 -17.40 17.14
N TRP A 117 14.56 -17.05 18.27
CA TRP A 117 13.10 -16.95 18.37
C TRP A 117 12.53 -15.93 17.38
N LEU A 118 13.20 -14.78 17.22
CA LEU A 118 12.79 -13.75 16.25
C LEU A 118 12.88 -14.27 14.81
N LEU A 119 13.94 -15.01 14.49
CA LEU A 119 14.10 -15.61 13.16
C LEU A 119 12.98 -16.63 12.89
N SER A 120 12.71 -17.54 13.84
CA SER A 120 11.62 -18.51 13.72
C SER A 120 10.25 -17.84 13.62
N ALA A 121 10.00 -16.77 14.38
CA ALA A 121 8.74 -16.02 14.31
C ALA A 121 8.56 -15.29 12.97
N ASN A 122 9.62 -14.69 12.42
CA ASN A 122 9.58 -14.09 11.09
C ASN A 122 9.35 -15.13 10.00
N LEU A 123 10.04 -16.27 10.08
CA LEU A 123 9.86 -17.36 9.13
C LEU A 123 8.44 -17.91 9.19
N LEU A 124 7.90 -18.13 10.39
CA LEU A 124 6.51 -18.55 10.58
C LEU A 124 5.53 -17.54 9.99
N THR A 125 5.74 -16.24 10.24
CA THR A 125 4.89 -15.16 9.72
C THR A 125 4.93 -15.15 8.19
N LEU A 126 6.13 -15.22 7.59
CA LEU A 126 6.30 -15.28 6.14
C LEU A 126 5.62 -16.52 5.54
N SER A 127 5.87 -17.70 6.11
CA SER A 127 5.26 -18.96 5.66
C SER A 127 3.74 -18.94 5.78
N ALA A 128 3.20 -18.42 6.89
CA ALA A 128 1.76 -18.27 7.09
C ALA A 128 1.15 -17.32 6.07
N THR A 129 1.79 -16.17 5.81
CA THR A 129 1.34 -15.23 4.78
C THR A 129 1.32 -15.86 3.39
N LEU A 130 2.41 -16.54 2.99
CA LEU A 130 2.46 -17.23 1.70
C LEU A 130 1.39 -18.33 1.60
N TYR A 131 1.20 -19.10 2.66
CA TYR A 131 0.17 -20.13 2.73
C TYR A 131 -1.24 -19.55 2.53
N VAL A 132 -1.57 -18.45 3.22
CA VAL A 132 -2.85 -17.75 3.02
C VAL A 132 -2.97 -17.23 1.59
N CYS A 133 -1.91 -16.66 1.02
CA CYS A 133 -1.92 -16.18 -0.37
C CYS A 133 -2.25 -17.29 -1.38
N CYS A 134 -1.93 -18.56 -1.11
CA CYS A 134 -2.29 -19.68 -1.99
C CYS A 134 -3.80 -19.93 -2.08
N TYR A 135 -4.58 -19.55 -1.05
CA TYR A 135 -6.04 -19.72 -1.05
C TYR A 135 -6.77 -18.50 -1.63
N VAL A 136 -6.10 -17.37 -1.78
CA VAL A 136 -6.73 -16.14 -2.27
C VAL A 136 -6.63 -16.07 -3.78
N ASN A 137 -7.78 -16.04 -4.46
CA ASN A 137 -7.83 -15.76 -5.89
C ASN A 137 -7.68 -14.25 -6.15
N PHE A 138 -6.44 -13.79 -6.23
CA PHE A 138 -6.13 -12.38 -6.49
C PHE A 138 -6.69 -11.88 -7.82
N ALA A 139 -6.80 -12.73 -8.85
CA ALA A 139 -7.39 -12.37 -10.13
C ALA A 139 -8.87 -11.97 -9.99
N ALA A 140 -9.65 -12.80 -9.27
CA ALA A 140 -11.04 -12.53 -8.98
C ALA A 140 -11.21 -11.30 -8.07
N LEU A 141 -10.33 -11.13 -7.08
CA LEU A 141 -10.36 -9.96 -6.20
C LEU A 141 -10.14 -8.66 -6.98
N ILE A 142 -9.11 -8.62 -7.84
CA ILE A 142 -8.81 -7.47 -8.69
C ILE A 142 -9.97 -7.17 -9.63
N ALA A 143 -10.50 -8.20 -10.31
CA ALA A 143 -11.58 -8.03 -11.28
C ALA A 143 -12.86 -7.48 -10.62
N ASN A 144 -13.26 -8.03 -9.48
CA ASN A 144 -14.44 -7.54 -8.75
C ASN A 144 -14.24 -6.11 -8.24
N TYR A 145 -13.09 -5.81 -7.63
CA TYR A 145 -12.80 -4.47 -7.13
C TYR A 145 -12.81 -3.43 -8.26
N ASN A 146 -12.15 -3.71 -9.39
CA ASN A 146 -12.06 -2.77 -10.50
C ASN A 146 -13.42 -2.54 -11.17
N VAL A 147 -14.27 -3.58 -11.27
CA VAL A 147 -15.62 -3.46 -11.80
C VAL A 147 -16.52 -2.65 -10.86
N ASP A 148 -16.52 -2.98 -9.57
CA ASP A 148 -17.35 -2.29 -8.58
C ASP A 148 -16.91 -0.83 -8.37
N HIS A 149 -15.62 -0.50 -8.51
CA HIS A 149 -15.09 0.87 -8.45
C HIS A 149 -14.99 1.57 -9.81
N SER A 150 -15.62 1.04 -10.87
CA SER A 150 -15.59 1.66 -12.19
C SER A 150 -16.55 2.85 -12.30
N TYR A 151 -16.16 3.85 -13.10
CA TYR A 151 -17.02 4.98 -13.48
C TYR A 151 -18.39 4.51 -13.99
N GLU A 152 -18.35 3.45 -14.79
CA GLU A 152 -19.50 2.88 -15.51
C GLU A 152 -20.48 2.10 -14.64
N MET A 153 -20.09 1.68 -13.42
CA MET A 153 -21.01 1.07 -12.46
C MET A 153 -21.51 2.06 -11.40
N ASN A 154 -20.64 2.92 -10.86
CA ASN A 154 -20.97 3.70 -9.66
C ASN A 154 -20.69 5.20 -9.78
N GLY A 155 -20.12 5.70 -10.89
CA GLY A 155 -19.92 7.13 -11.12
C GLY A 155 -18.51 7.64 -10.81
N PRO A 156 -18.06 7.89 -9.58
CA PRO A 156 -16.83 8.64 -9.30
C PRO A 156 -15.53 7.82 -9.45
N GLY A 157 -15.56 6.71 -10.21
CA GLY A 157 -14.45 5.78 -10.39
C GLY A 157 -13.60 6.02 -11.64
N THR A 158 -12.54 5.22 -11.81
CA THR A 158 -11.74 5.18 -13.04
C THR A 158 -12.51 4.45 -14.14
N SER A 159 -12.28 4.78 -15.42
CA SER A 159 -12.80 3.97 -16.54
C SER A 159 -12.25 2.55 -16.45
N LEU A 160 -13.13 1.55 -16.63
CA LEU A 160 -12.72 0.15 -16.50
C LEU A 160 -11.78 -0.24 -17.65
N ASP A 161 -10.56 -0.66 -17.32
CA ASP A 161 -9.66 -1.27 -18.31
C ASP A 161 -10.11 -2.71 -18.61
N LEU A 162 -10.95 -2.84 -19.64
CA LEU A 162 -11.46 -4.13 -20.12
C LEU A 162 -10.34 -5.05 -20.61
N PHE A 163 -9.26 -4.50 -21.17
CA PHE A 163 -8.17 -5.30 -21.71
C PHE A 163 -7.35 -5.92 -20.58
N TYR A 164 -7.02 -5.12 -19.56
CA TYR A 164 -6.40 -5.62 -18.34
C TYR A 164 -7.29 -6.64 -17.63
N THR A 165 -8.58 -6.34 -17.47
CA THR A 165 -9.51 -7.22 -16.75
C THR A 165 -9.71 -8.56 -17.48
N ARG A 166 -9.73 -8.56 -18.81
CA ARG A 166 -9.73 -9.81 -19.61
C ARG A 166 -8.42 -10.59 -19.50
N SER A 167 -7.28 -9.90 -19.40
CA SER A 167 -5.96 -10.54 -19.25
C SER A 167 -5.80 -11.30 -17.92
N LEU A 168 -6.64 -11.02 -16.92
CA LEU A 168 -6.68 -11.75 -15.64
C LEU A 168 -7.17 -13.20 -15.79
N GLY A 169 -7.79 -13.55 -16.92
CA GLY A 169 -8.21 -14.92 -17.23
C GLY A 169 -9.60 -15.30 -16.72
N PRO A 170 -9.92 -16.61 -16.61
CA PRO A 170 -11.28 -17.09 -16.34
C PRO A 170 -11.88 -16.61 -15.01
N ALA A 171 -11.04 -16.30 -14.03
CA ALA A 171 -11.45 -15.80 -12.72
C ALA A 171 -12.10 -14.41 -12.78
N ALA A 172 -11.88 -13.64 -13.86
CA ALA A 172 -12.50 -12.34 -14.07
C ALA A 172 -13.87 -12.40 -14.77
N LEU A 173 -14.27 -13.58 -15.31
CA LEU A 173 -15.51 -13.74 -16.04
C LEU A 173 -16.76 -13.36 -15.24
N PRO A 174 -16.92 -13.75 -13.96
CA PRO A 174 -18.10 -13.37 -13.18
C PRO A 174 -18.21 -11.85 -12.97
N ALA A 175 -17.08 -11.16 -12.84
CA ALA A 175 -17.06 -9.70 -12.69
C ALA A 175 -17.45 -9.01 -14.00
N LEU A 176 -16.92 -9.49 -15.13
CA LEU A 176 -17.25 -8.96 -16.46
C LEU A 176 -18.71 -9.21 -16.84
N ASP A 177 -19.27 -10.37 -16.48
CA ASP A 177 -20.68 -10.69 -16.76
C ASP A 177 -21.63 -9.71 -16.06
N ARG A 178 -21.39 -9.42 -14.76
CA ARG A 178 -22.12 -8.40 -14.00
C ARG A 178 -22.04 -7.02 -14.65
N PHE A 179 -20.87 -6.65 -15.16
CA PHE A 179 -20.65 -5.39 -15.85
C PHE A 179 -21.43 -5.29 -17.17
N PHE A 180 -21.38 -6.32 -18.02
CA PHE A 180 -22.12 -6.32 -19.29
C PHE A 180 -23.64 -6.31 -19.08
N ASP A 181 -24.13 -7.03 -18.06
CA ASP A 181 -25.54 -7.02 -17.70
C ASP A 181 -26.01 -5.63 -17.24
N HIS A 182 -25.17 -4.90 -16.50
CA HIS A 182 -25.47 -3.53 -16.08
C HIS A 182 -25.53 -2.59 -17.29
N GLN A 183 -24.51 -2.61 -18.15
CA GLN A 183 -24.47 -1.81 -19.37
C GLN A 183 -25.67 -2.10 -20.29
N LYS A 184 -26.04 -3.37 -20.43
CA LYS A 184 -27.23 -3.78 -21.20
C LYS A 184 -28.51 -3.18 -20.60
N LYS A 185 -28.68 -3.20 -19.27
CA LYS A 185 -29.86 -2.61 -18.62
C LYS A 185 -29.92 -1.10 -18.81
N VAL A 186 -28.79 -0.40 -18.65
CA VAL A 186 -28.69 1.06 -18.87
C VAL A 186 -29.04 1.40 -20.32
N PHE A 187 -28.45 0.70 -21.30
CA PHE A 187 -28.77 0.89 -22.71
C PHE A 187 -30.25 0.61 -23.05
N LEU A 188 -30.83 -0.42 -22.46
CA LEU A 188 -32.25 -0.75 -22.65
C LEU A 188 -33.20 0.24 -21.96
N ALA A 189 -32.76 0.93 -20.91
CA ALA A 189 -33.52 2.00 -20.25
C ALA A 189 -33.48 3.28 -21.10
N ASP A 190 -32.29 3.68 -21.57
CA ASP A 190 -32.10 4.81 -22.50
C ASP A 190 -32.92 4.64 -23.79
N LYS A 191 -32.97 3.42 -24.35
CA LYS A 191 -33.80 3.12 -25.53
C LYS A 191 -35.31 3.07 -25.29
N ARG A 192 -35.79 2.97 -24.05
CA ARG A 192 -37.24 3.03 -23.75
C ARG A 192 -37.74 4.47 -23.65
N ASP A 193 -36.90 5.37 -23.14
CA ASP A 193 -37.19 6.80 -22.97
C ASP A 193 -37.69 7.55 -24.25
N PRO A 194 -37.28 7.22 -25.49
CA PRO A 194 -37.83 7.87 -26.68
C PRO A 194 -39.26 7.45 -27.06
N ALA A 195 -39.82 6.36 -26.51
CA ALA A 195 -41.16 5.90 -26.85
C ALA A 195 -42.25 6.48 -25.92
N ASP A 196 -41.89 6.85 -24.70
CA ASP A 196 -42.81 7.39 -23.69
C ASP A 196 -43.12 8.88 -23.98
N ALA A 197 -42.16 9.61 -24.58
CA ALA A 197 -42.36 10.98 -25.07
C ALA A 197 -43.42 11.12 -26.17
N PHE A 198 -43.70 10.06 -26.93
CA PHE A 198 -44.77 10.04 -27.94
C PHE A 198 -46.13 9.58 -27.40
N THR A 199 -46.18 9.00 -26.19
CA THR A 199 -47.41 8.48 -25.58
C THR A 199 -48.05 9.50 -24.62
N GLU A 200 -47.29 10.41 -24.02
CA GLU A 200 -47.86 11.55 -23.26
C GLU A 200 -48.29 12.74 -24.12
N ALA A 201 -47.93 12.75 -25.41
CA ALA A 201 -48.30 13.80 -26.36
C ALA A 201 -49.57 13.48 -27.20
N ARG A 202 -50.28 12.37 -26.94
CA ARG A 202 -51.51 12.02 -27.68
C ARG A 202 -52.56 11.29 -26.86
#